data_AF-A0A7S1S984-F1
#
_entry.id   AF-A0A7S1S984-F1
#
_cell.length_a   1.000
_cell.length_b   1.000
_cell.length_c   1.000
_cell.angle_alpha   90.00
_cell.angle_beta   90.00
_cell.angle_gamma   90.00
#
_symmetry.space_group_name_H-M   'P 1'
#
loop_
_entity.id
_entity.type
_entity.pdbx_description
1 polymer ?
#
loop_
_entity_poly.entity_id
_entity_poly.type
_entity_poly.pdbx_seq_one_letter_code
_entity_poly.pdbx_strand_id
1 'polypeptide(L)'
;KNKIADRLLALLGKEREYVQLHRDTTISSLVMTPTLAGGAVVWEDSPLVRAVRHGRVLMVDEADKAPLEVVCVLKSLVEDQELALPNGRRIAHRSSPGVRGSDDDKVI
;
A
#
# COMPACT_ATOMS: atom_id res chain seq x y z
N LYS A 1 -6.82 -11.02 17.35
CA LYS A 1 -5.74 -11.42 16.42
C LYS A 1 -4.70 -10.29 16.30
N ASN A 2 -5.12 -9.05 16.04
CA ASN A 2 -4.19 -7.92 15.83
C ASN A 2 -3.25 -7.66 17.03
N LYS A 3 -3.72 -7.71 18.28
CA LYS A 3 -2.86 -7.52 19.48
C LYS A 3 -1.56 -8.35 19.53
N ILE A 4 -1.56 -9.58 19.02
CA ILE A 4 -0.35 -10.43 19.00
C ILE A 4 0.61 -9.95 17.91
N ALA A 5 0.10 -9.64 16.72
CA ALA A 5 0.90 -9.07 15.63
C ALA A 5 1.51 -7.72 16.06
N ASP A 6 0.73 -6.88 16.74
CA ASP A 6 1.18 -5.58 17.25
C ASP A 6 2.32 -5.74 18.24
N ARG A 7 2.19 -6.71 19.15
CA ARG A 7 3.22 -7.00 20.14
C ARG A 7 4.48 -7.55 19.47
N LEU A 8 4.35 -8.42 18.48
CA LEU A 8 5.47 -8.94 17.70
C LEU A 8 6.19 -7.81 16.96
N LEU A 9 5.45 -6.94 16.28
CA LEU A 9 6.00 -5.79 15.55
C LEU A 9 6.72 -4.81 16.48
N ALA A 10 6.14 -4.54 17.66
CA ALA A 10 6.78 -3.73 18.70
C ALA A 10 8.10 -4.35 19.20
N LEU A 11 8.13 -5.68 19.38
CA LEU A 11 9.37 -6.39 19.76
C LEU A 11 10.42 -6.36 18.64
N LEU A 12 10.00 -6.37 17.37
CA LEU A 12 10.86 -6.29 16.21
C LEU A 12 11.28 -4.85 15.85
N GLY A 13 10.77 -3.82 16.56
CA GLY A 13 11.00 -2.42 16.23
C GLY A 13 10.48 -2.03 14.84
N LYS A 14 9.43 -2.70 14.35
CA LYS A 14 8.85 -2.46 13.03
C LYS A 14 7.57 -1.65 13.15
N GLU A 15 7.54 -0.51 12.47
CA GLU A 15 6.32 0.27 12.29
C GLU A 15 5.34 -0.47 11.37
N ARG A 16 4.06 -0.18 11.53
CA ARG A 16 2.99 -0.77 10.74
C ARG A 16 2.01 0.25 10.20
N GLU A 17 1.41 -0.12 9.09
CA GLU A 17 0.23 0.50 8.52
C GLU A 17 -0.92 -0.52 8.59
N TYR A 18 -2.16 -0.04 8.72
CA TYR A 18 -3.34 -0.91 8.82
C TYR A 18 -4.34 -0.51 7.74
N VAL A 19 -4.91 -1.52 7.08
CA VAL A 19 -6.03 -1.36 6.17
C VAL A 19 -7.05 -2.45 6.44
N GLN A 20 -8.32 -2.06 6.51
CA GLN A 20 -9.44 -2.98 6.62
C GLN A 20 -10.23 -2.93 5.32
N LEU A 21 -10.47 -4.09 4.72
CA LEU A 21 -11.20 -4.17 3.47
C LEU A 21 -12.71 -4.36 3.72
N HIS A 22 -13.49 -3.84 2.79
CA HIS A 22 -14.95 -3.82 2.82
C HIS A 22 -15.49 -4.17 1.43
N ARG A 23 -16.78 -4.49 1.34
CA ARG A 23 -17.44 -4.87 0.07
C ARG A 23 -17.48 -3.75 -0.97
N ASP A 24 -17.32 -2.51 -0.53
CA ASP A 24 -17.28 -1.28 -1.33
C ASP A 24 -15.86 -0.72 -1.47
N THR A 25 -14.84 -1.45 -1.01
CA THR A 25 -13.45 -1.06 -1.24
C THR A 25 -13.16 -1.05 -2.74
N THR A 26 -12.53 0.02 -3.21
CA THR A 26 -12.15 0.19 -4.61
C THR A 26 -10.64 0.13 -4.79
N ILE A 27 -10.18 -0.15 -6.00
CA ILE A 27 -8.74 -0.11 -6.33
C ILE A 27 -8.14 1.27 -6.01
N SER A 28 -8.88 2.36 -6.28
CA SER A 28 -8.42 3.71 -5.97
C SER A 28 -8.12 3.90 -4.48
N SER A 29 -8.97 3.35 -3.60
CA SER A 29 -8.78 3.44 -2.15
C SER A 29 -7.56 2.69 -1.63
N LEU A 30 -7.07 1.67 -2.36
CA LEU A 30 -5.80 1.00 -2.05
C LEU A 30 -4.60 1.87 -2.38
N VAL A 31 -4.74 2.88 -3.23
CA VAL A 31 -3.62 3.73 -3.67
C VAL A 31 -3.66 5.11 -3.02
N MET A 32 -4.84 5.72 -2.95
CA MET A 32 -5.03 7.04 -2.34
C MET A 32 -6.21 7.04 -1.37
N THR A 33 -6.10 7.83 -0.32
CA THR A 33 -7.17 8.03 0.65
C THR A 33 -7.56 9.51 0.65
N PRO A 34 -8.86 9.84 0.54
CA PRO A 34 -9.32 11.21 0.71
C PRO A 34 -9.28 11.56 2.21
N THR A 35 -8.61 12.65 2.55
CA THR A 35 -8.53 13.22 3.89
C THR A 35 -9.12 14.64 3.88
N LEU A 36 -9.76 15.08 4.96
CA LEU A 36 -10.24 16.45 5.10
C LEU A 36 -9.16 17.29 5.78
N ALA A 37 -8.61 18.27 5.07
CA ALA A 37 -7.63 19.20 5.60
C ALA A 37 -8.10 20.64 5.35
N GLY A 38 -8.25 21.43 6.42
CA GLY A 38 -8.63 22.84 6.30
C GLY A 38 -9.98 23.10 5.60
N GLY A 39 -10.92 22.16 5.66
CA GLY A 39 -12.22 22.26 4.98
C GLY A 39 -12.21 21.85 3.51
N ALA A 40 -11.07 21.39 2.97
CA ALA A 40 -10.95 20.86 1.61
C ALA A 40 -10.58 19.37 1.62
N VAL A 41 -11.07 18.64 0.61
CA VAL A 41 -10.68 17.23 0.40
C VAL A 41 -9.30 17.22 -0.25
N VAL A 42 -8.34 16.59 0.42
CA VAL A 42 -6.99 16.35 -0.08
C VAL A 42 -6.79 14.86 -0.30
N TRP A 43 -6.02 14.49 -1.32
CA TRP A 43 -5.72 13.10 -1.64
C TRP A 43 -4.32 12.76 -1.13
N GLU A 44 -4.25 11.77 -0.23
CA GLU A 44 -2.99 11.34 0.39
C GLU A 44 -2.65 9.90 0.01
N ASP A 45 -1.37 9.55 0.08
CA ASP A 45 -0.90 8.17 -0.11
C ASP A 45 -1.62 7.24 0.89
N SER A 46 -2.21 6.14 0.41
CA SER A 46 -2.93 5.17 1.24
C SER A 46 -2.00 4.46 2.25
N PRO A 47 -2.54 3.74 3.25
CA PRO A 47 -1.72 2.90 4.14
C PRO A 47 -0.81 1.91 3.40
N LEU A 48 -1.27 1.35 2.26
CA LEU A 48 -0.47 0.45 1.44
C LEU A 48 0.72 1.18 0.82
N VAL A 49 0.48 2.34 0.20
CA VAL A 49 1.55 3.12 -0.46
C VAL A 49 2.58 3.62 0.57
N ARG A 50 2.12 4.08 1.74
CA ARG A 50 3.01 4.45 2.85
C ARG A 50 3.81 3.27 3.38
N ALA A 51 3.19 2.09 3.48
CA ALA A 51 3.89 0.90 3.94
C ALA A 51 5.06 0.53 3.03
N VAL A 52 4.82 0.54 1.72
CA VAL A 52 5.86 0.31 0.71
C VAL A 52 6.94 1.40 0.78
N ARG A 53 6.54 2.67 0.72
CA ARG A 53 7.45 3.82 0.71
C ARG A 53 8.37 3.89 1.93
N HIS A 54 7.87 3.52 3.12
CA HIS A 54 8.61 3.61 4.37
C HIS A 54 9.16 2.27 4.85
N GLY A 55 8.96 1.17 4.10
CA GLY A 55 9.37 -0.17 4.52
C GLY A 55 8.69 -0.67 5.79
N ARG A 56 7.42 -0.28 5.99
CA ARG A 56 6.58 -0.68 7.14
C ARG A 56 5.81 -1.95 6.84
N VAL A 57 5.39 -2.64 7.89
CA VAL A 57 4.52 -3.82 7.74
C VAL A 57 3.09 -3.38 7.49
N LEU A 58 2.50 -3.80 6.37
CA LEU A 58 1.08 -3.60 6.10
C LEU A 58 0.27 -4.73 6.75
N MET A 59 -0.67 -4.37 7.62
CA MET A 59 -1.68 -5.29 8.12
C MET A 59 -2.97 -5.13 7.32
N VAL A 60 -3.39 -6.21 6.65
CA VAL A 60 -4.64 -6.28 5.88
C VAL A 60 -5.65 -7.13 6.66
N ASP A 61 -6.80 -6.55 6.99
CA ASP A 61 -7.90 -7.25 7.68
C ASP A 61 -9.13 -7.37 6.77
N GLU A 62 -9.98 -8.36 7.05
CA GLU A 62 -11.27 -8.56 6.36
C GLU A 62 -11.14 -8.75 4.82
N ALA A 63 -10.05 -9.38 4.37
CA ALA A 63 -9.77 -9.55 2.94
C ALA A 63 -10.79 -10.41 2.20
N ASP A 64 -11.50 -11.29 2.90
CA ASP A 64 -12.61 -12.09 2.39
C ASP A 64 -13.84 -11.24 2.02
N LYS A 65 -13.95 -10.01 2.55
CA LYS A 65 -15.05 -9.09 2.25
C LYS A 65 -14.80 -8.19 1.05
N ALA A 66 -13.55 -8.09 0.59
CA ALA A 66 -13.20 -7.19 -0.50
C ALA A 66 -13.69 -7.72 -1.86
N PRO A 67 -13.99 -6.84 -2.84
CA PRO A 67 -14.23 -7.26 -4.21
C PRO A 67 -13.05 -8.04 -4.79
N LEU A 68 -13.33 -8.97 -5.70
CA LEU A 68 -12.31 -9.82 -6.34
C LEU A 68 -11.20 -8.99 -6.99
N GLU A 69 -11.56 -7.90 -7.67
CA GLU A 69 -10.60 -6.98 -8.29
C GLU A 69 -9.58 -6.39 -7.30
N VAL A 70 -10.01 -6.05 -6.08
CA VAL A 70 -9.14 -5.53 -5.02
C VAL A 70 -8.17 -6.61 -4.54
N VAL A 71 -8.68 -7.82 -4.33
CA VAL A 71 -7.85 -8.97 -3.92
C VAL A 71 -6.84 -9.32 -5.02
N CYS A 72 -7.23 -9.28 -6.30
CA CYS A 72 -6.34 -9.49 -7.43
C CYS A 72 -5.22 -8.46 -7.48
N VAL A 73 -5.50 -7.18 -7.21
CA VAL A 73 -4.46 -6.14 -7.14
C VAL A 73 -3.47 -6.42 -6.01
N LEU A 74 -3.95 -6.82 -4.84
CA LEU A 74 -3.07 -7.22 -3.72
C LEU A 74 -2.24 -8.46 -4.06
N LYS A 75 -2.83 -9.44 -4.74
CA LYS A 75 -2.14 -10.64 -5.23
C LYS A 75 -1.01 -10.26 -6.20
N SER A 76 -1.30 -9.45 -7.21
CA SER A 76 -0.30 -8.97 -8.17
C SER A 76 0.82 -8.20 -7.47
N LEU A 77 0.51 -7.37 -6.47
CA LEU A 77 1.54 -6.69 -5.68
C LEU A 77 2.42 -7.67 -4.90
N VAL A 78 1.90 -8.81 -4.42
CA VAL A 78 2.69 -9.82 -3.71
C VAL A 78 3.53 -10.67 -4.68
N GLU A 79 2.99 -11.00 -5.84
CA GLU A 79 3.63 -11.86 -6.84
C GLU A 79 4.64 -11.09 -7.71
N ASP A 80 4.20 -10.01 -8.33
CA ASP A 80 4.97 -9.22 -9.29
C ASP A 80 5.73 -8.06 -8.62
N GLN A 81 5.35 -7.70 -7.39
CA GLN A 81 5.92 -6.57 -6.65
C GLN A 81 5.84 -5.24 -7.40
N GLU A 82 4.83 -5.11 -8.25
CA GLU A 82 4.55 -3.92 -9.04
C GLU A 82 3.12 -3.40 -8.82
N LEU A 83 2.96 -2.09 -8.78
CA LEU A 83 1.64 -1.45 -8.75
C LEU A 83 1.71 -0.04 -9.36
N ALA A 84 0.91 0.22 -10.37
CA ALA A 84 0.78 1.55 -10.96
C ALA A 84 -0.05 2.48 -10.07
N LEU A 85 0.41 3.71 -9.87
CA LEU A 85 -0.28 4.73 -9.08
C LEU A 85 -0.87 5.82 -9.99
N PRO A 86 -2.02 6.43 -9.63
CA PRO A 86 -2.71 7.43 -10.46
C PRO A 86 -1.90 8.67 -10.79
N ASN A 87 -0.89 9.00 -9.99
CA ASN A 87 -0.02 10.16 -10.17
C ASN A 87 1.17 9.88 -11.10
N GLY A 88 1.18 8.75 -11.80
CA GLY A 88 2.25 8.34 -12.70
C GLY A 88 3.47 7.73 -11.98
N ARG A 89 3.42 7.60 -10.65
CA ARG A 89 4.37 6.78 -9.89
C ARG A 89 4.05 5.30 -10.06
N ARG A 90 5.01 4.45 -9.74
CA ARG A 90 4.79 3.00 -9.64
C ARG A 90 5.54 2.45 -8.43
N ILE A 91 4.95 1.47 -7.79
CA ILE A 91 5.65 0.56 -6.90
C ILE A 91 6.36 -0.45 -7.79
N ALA A 92 7.65 -0.71 -7.55
CA ALA A 92 8.36 -1.77 -8.26
C ALA A 92 9.47 -2.36 -7.37
N HIS A 93 9.62 -3.67 -7.38
CA HIS A 93 10.76 -4.30 -6.74
C HIS A 93 12.05 -3.97 -7.48
N ARG A 94 13.06 -3.53 -6.73
CA ARG A 94 14.37 -3.17 -7.27
C ARG A 94 15.23 -4.41 -7.56
N SER A 95 14.72 -5.35 -8.35
CA SER A 95 15.49 -6.50 -8.86
C SER A 95 16.09 -6.16 -10.21
N SER A 96 17.14 -5.33 -10.22
CA SER A 96 18.31 -5.41 -11.14
C SER A 96 19.14 -4.11 -11.07
N PRO A 97 20.44 -4.16 -10.73
CA PRO A 97 21.35 -3.04 -10.92
C PRO A 97 21.71 -2.95 -12.41
N GLY A 98 20.85 -2.37 -13.25
CA GLY A 98 21.05 -2.47 -14.70
C GLY A 98 20.50 -1.37 -15.61
N VAL A 99 19.64 -0.46 -15.16
CA VAL A 99 19.15 0.62 -16.03
C VAL A 99 19.11 1.93 -15.25
N ARG A 100 20.19 2.72 -15.35
CA ARG A 100 20.19 4.14 -15.00
C ARG A 100 19.40 4.88 -16.06
N GLY A 101 18.10 5.01 -15.86
CA GLY A 101 17.20 5.82 -16.66
C GLY A 101 16.54 6.88 -15.78
N SER A 102 16.29 8.05 -16.35
CA SER A 102 15.72 9.27 -15.74
C SER A 102 14.32 9.14 -15.11
N ASP A 103 13.82 7.93 -14.86
CA ASP A 103 12.50 7.63 -14.28
C ASP A 103 12.57 7.11 -12.82
N ASP A 104 13.76 7.01 -12.23
CA ASP A 104 13.96 6.55 -10.85
C ASP A 104 13.16 7.39 -9.82
N ASP A 105 12.90 8.67 -10.10
CA ASP A 105 12.11 9.57 -9.22
C ASP A 105 10.62 9.18 -9.13
N LYS A 106 10.13 8.31 -10.01
CA LYS A 106 8.73 7.85 -10.03
C LYS A 106 8.54 6.46 -9.40
N VAL A 107 9.63 5.79 -9.04
CA VAL A 107 9.59 4.44 -8.45
C VAL A 107 9.68 4.54 -6.94
N ILE A 108 8.75 3.89 -6.24
CA ILE A 108 8.74 3.75 -4.78
C ILE A 108 8.82 2.29 -4.36
#